data_AF-A0A2A2F8I1-F1
#
_entry.id   AF-A0A2A2F8I1-F1
#
_cell.length_a   1.000
_cell.length_b   1.000
_cell.length_c   1.000
_cell.angle_alpha   90.00
_cell.angle_beta   90.00
_cell.angle_gamma   90.00
#
_symmetry.space_group_name_H-M   'P 1'
#
loop_
_entity.id
_entity.type
_entity.pdbx_description
1 polymer ?
#
loop_
_entity_poly.entity_id
_entity_poly.type
_entity_poly.pdbx_seq_one_letter_code
_entity_poly.pdbx_strand_id
1 'polypeptide(L)'
;MGVRLYDFWGWLVIVPGTAVIAGILGAGLIPTVGTLWLICLWGYAFPPLVGYLSGEWMGAGRYTSPRMLGFAYGSARAELLGGLETSVNFGLALAVIVGTTGYVVGFVIRWMATRIRSA
;
A
#
# COMPACT_ATOMS: atom_id res chain seq x y z
N MET A 1 21.33 -0.94 11.37
CA MET A 1 20.87 -1.03 9.97
C MET A 1 19.38 -0.71 9.96
N GLY A 2 18.97 0.43 9.40
CA GLY A 2 17.56 0.81 9.32
C GLY A 2 16.80 -0.08 8.34
N VAL A 3 15.52 -0.34 8.62
CA VAL A 3 14.65 -1.13 7.74
C VAL A 3 14.34 -0.27 6.50
N ARG A 4 14.97 -0.56 5.36
CA ARG A 4 14.85 0.20 4.10
C ARG A 4 13.60 -0.17 3.28
N LEU A 5 12.52 -0.58 3.94
CA LEU A 5 11.31 -1.08 3.28
C LEU A 5 10.70 -0.04 2.33
N TYR A 6 10.81 1.25 2.64
CA TYR A 6 10.30 2.32 1.78
C TYR A 6 11.28 2.76 0.69
N ASP A 7 12.57 2.40 0.78
CA ASP A 7 13.52 2.57 -0.33
C ASP A 7 13.48 1.39 -1.31
N PHE A 8 12.67 0.38 -1.01
CA PHE A 8 12.61 -0.85 -1.79
C PHE A 8 11.81 -0.64 -3.08
N TRP A 9 12.53 -0.45 -4.17
CA TRP A 9 11.96 -0.28 -5.52
C TRP A 9 11.08 -1.45 -5.98
N GLY A 10 11.18 -2.63 -5.36
CA GLY A 10 10.31 -3.77 -5.68
C GLY A 10 8.82 -3.52 -5.44
N TRP A 11 8.45 -2.51 -4.65
CA TRP A 11 7.05 -2.08 -4.53
C TRP A 11 6.43 -1.66 -5.87
N LEU A 12 7.23 -1.11 -6.80
CA LEU A 12 6.77 -0.77 -8.16
C LEU A 12 6.34 -1.99 -8.98
N VAL A 13 6.76 -3.19 -8.61
CA VAL A 13 6.38 -4.44 -9.26
C VAL A 13 5.31 -5.15 -8.45
N ILE A 14 5.48 -5.23 -7.13
CA ILE A 14 4.59 -5.98 -6.23
C ILE A 14 3.18 -5.39 -6.24
N VAL A 15 3.03 -4.07 -6.13
CA VAL A 15 1.71 -3.41 -6.07
C VAL A 15 0.91 -3.63 -7.36
N PRO A 16 1.40 -3.28 -8.56
CA PRO A 16 0.65 -3.52 -9.80
C PRO A 16 0.52 -5.02 -10.12
N GLY A 17 1.55 -5.82 -9.83
CA GLY A 17 1.51 -7.28 -10.03
C GLY A 17 0.40 -7.94 -9.21
N THR A 18 0.21 -7.50 -7.97
CA THR A 18 -0.89 -7.97 -7.11
C THR A 18 -2.26 -7.68 -7.73
N ALA A 19 -2.46 -6.46 -8.25
CA ALA A 19 -3.72 -6.09 -8.91
C ALA A 19 -3.99 -6.93 -10.17
N VAL A 20 -2.97 -7.15 -11.00
CA VAL A 20 -3.08 -7.99 -12.21
C VAL A 20 -3.40 -9.44 -11.85
N ILE A 21 -2.66 -10.03 -10.90
CA ILE A 21 -2.91 -11.40 -10.45
C ILE A 21 -4.32 -11.54 -9.88
N ALA A 22 -4.79 -10.55 -9.11
CA ALA A 22 -6.15 -10.55 -8.59
C ALA A 22 -7.21 -10.55 -9.70
N GLY A 23 -6.98 -9.81 -10.79
CA GLY A 23 -7.83 -9.84 -11.99
C GLY A 23 -7.81 -11.19 -12.71
N ILE A 24 -6.63 -11.80 -12.85
CA ILE A 24 -6.47 -13.12 -13.47
C ILE A 24 -7.22 -14.19 -12.67
N LEU A 25 -7.10 -14.17 -11.33
CA LEU A 25 -7.74 -15.13 -10.45
C LEU A 25 -9.23 -14.82 -10.23
N GLY A 26 -9.66 -13.58 -10.45
CA GLY A 26 -11.03 -13.14 -10.16
C GLY A 26 -11.30 -12.96 -8.66
N ALA A 27 -10.33 -12.40 -7.92
CA ALA A 27 -10.43 -12.17 -6.49
C ALA A 27 -11.41 -11.02 -6.10
N GLY A 28 -11.99 -10.34 -7.09
CA GLY A 28 -12.89 -9.20 -6.92
C GLY A 28 -12.16 -7.86 -6.86
N LEU A 29 -12.78 -6.83 -7.44
CA LEU A 29 -12.20 -5.48 -7.50
C LEU A 29 -12.11 -4.82 -6.12
N ILE A 30 -13.18 -4.91 -5.31
CA ILE A 30 -13.21 -4.30 -3.97
C ILE A 30 -12.13 -4.90 -3.05
N PRO A 31 -11.99 -6.24 -2.93
CA PRO A 31 -10.88 -6.83 -2.17
C PRO A 31 -9.50 -6.43 -2.70
N THR A 32 -9.34 -6.28 -4.02
CA THR A 32 -8.07 -5.84 -4.62
C THR A 32 -7.71 -4.42 -4.19
N VAL A 33 -8.62 -3.46 -4.41
CA VAL A 33 -8.42 -2.05 -4.03
C VAL A 33 -8.23 -1.93 -2.52
N GLY A 34 -9.04 -2.63 -1.73
CA GLY A 34 -8.92 -2.65 -0.27
C GLY A 34 -7.56 -3.17 0.19
N THR A 35 -7.05 -4.24 -0.43
CA THR A 35 -5.72 -4.79 -0.09
C THR A 35 -4.61 -3.80 -0.38
N LEU A 36 -4.63 -3.16 -1.56
CA LEU A 36 -3.63 -2.16 -1.91
C LEU A 36 -3.69 -0.94 -0.99
N TRP A 37 -4.90 -0.53 -0.60
CA TRP A 37 -5.09 0.54 0.37
C TRP A 37 -4.57 0.14 1.76
N LEU A 38 -4.81 -1.08 2.23
CA LEU A 38 -4.29 -1.57 3.51
C LEU A 38 -2.76 -1.59 3.55
N ILE A 39 -2.09 -1.88 2.43
CA ILE A 39 -0.62 -1.76 2.32
C ILE A 39 -0.19 -0.31 2.55
N CYS A 40 -0.88 0.66 1.93
CA CYS A 40 -0.59 2.08 2.14
C CYS A 40 -0.88 2.51 3.59
N LEU A 41 -2.03 2.10 4.14
CA LEU A 41 -2.45 2.41 5.49
C LEU A 41 -1.44 1.88 6.51
N TRP A 42 -0.98 0.63 6.33
CA TRP A 42 0.07 0.08 7.15
C TRP A 42 1.35 0.90 7.03
N GLY A 43 1.77 1.23 5.81
CA GLY A 43 2.99 2.01 5.56
C GLY A 43 2.98 3.38 6.25
N TYR A 44 1.84 4.08 6.25
CA TYR A 44 1.72 5.44 6.78
C TYR A 44 1.32 5.51 8.26
N ALA A 45 0.47 4.59 8.76
CA ALA A 45 -0.13 4.71 10.09
C ALA A 45 0.45 3.72 11.12
N PHE A 46 0.94 2.56 10.70
CA PHE A 46 1.40 1.53 11.64
C PHE A 46 2.70 1.92 12.38
N PRO A 47 3.77 2.40 11.72
CA PRO A 47 4.98 2.82 12.45
C PRO A 47 4.71 3.97 13.44
N PRO A 48 3.98 5.05 13.08
CA PRO A 48 3.61 6.08 14.04
C PRO A 48 2.76 5.57 15.21
N LEU A 49 1.84 4.62 14.98
CA LEU A 49 1.03 4.02 16.03
C LEU A 49 1.90 3.26 17.04
N VAL A 50 2.86 2.46 16.56
CA VAL A 50 3.79 1.74 17.44
C VAL A 50 4.66 2.72 18.22
N GLY A 51 5.17 3.79 17.57
CA GLY A 51 5.91 4.85 18.25
C GLY A 51 5.08 5.57 19.32
N TYR A 52 3.79 5.81 19.05
CA TYR A 52 2.84 6.39 20.02
C TYR A 52 2.62 5.49 21.23
N LEU A 53 2.42 4.18 21.02
CA LEU A 53 2.13 3.23 22.10
C LEU A 53 3.37 2.86 22.93
N SER A 54 4.55 2.82 22.31
CA SER A 54 5.81 2.48 22.99
C SER A 54 6.49 3.65 23.68
N GLY A 55 6.12 4.90 23.34
CA GLY A 55 6.84 6.10 23.76
C GLY A 55 8.19 6.27 23.05
N GLU A 56 8.59 5.34 22.18
CA GLU A 56 9.85 5.37 21.42
C GLU A 56 9.71 6.16 20.11
N TRP A 57 9.21 7.40 20.22
CA TRP A 57 8.96 8.26 19.07
C TRP A 57 10.21 8.99 18.55
N MET A 58 11.12 9.38 19.46
CA MET A 58 12.30 10.21 19.13
C MET A 58 13.59 9.40 18.88
N GLY A 59 13.62 8.13 19.27
CA GLY A 59 14.84 7.29 19.21
C GLY A 59 14.88 6.44 17.95
N ALA A 60 16.07 6.22 17.36
CA ALA A 60 16.29 5.39 16.15
C ALA A 60 16.00 3.87 16.31
N GLY A 61 14.86 3.50 16.89
CA GLY A 61 14.31 2.16 16.88
C GLY A 61 13.83 1.65 15.51
N ARG A 62 13.36 0.40 15.47
CA ARG A 62 12.92 -0.26 14.22
C ARG A 62 11.71 0.38 13.55
N TYR A 63 10.94 1.18 14.29
CA TYR A 63 9.71 1.84 13.83
C TYR A 63 9.86 3.36 13.67
N THR A 64 11.05 3.92 13.89
CA THR A 64 11.30 5.36 13.76
C THR A 64 11.85 5.79 12.41
N SER A 65 11.97 4.90 11.42
CA SER A 65 12.24 5.27 10.02
C SER A 65 11.79 4.17 9.06
N PRO A 66 11.54 4.48 7.77
CA PRO A 66 11.43 5.80 7.14
C PRO A 66 10.00 6.42 7.15
N ARG A 67 9.91 7.71 7.45
CA ARG A 67 8.76 8.55 7.10
C ARG A 67 8.70 8.63 5.58
N MET A 68 7.73 7.99 4.92
CA MET A 68 7.46 8.33 3.51
C MET A 68 7.22 9.84 3.46
N LEU A 69 8.08 10.57 2.75
CA LEU A 69 8.06 12.05 2.56
C LEU A 69 8.60 12.94 3.68
N GLY A 70 9.29 12.41 4.71
CA GLY A 70 9.99 13.27 5.67
C GLY A 70 9.08 14.12 6.58
N PHE A 71 7.83 13.73 6.76
CA PHE A 71 6.89 14.37 7.69
C PHE A 71 7.41 14.31 9.14
N ALA A 72 7.96 15.40 9.65
CA ALA A 72 8.39 15.54 11.04
C ALA A 72 7.36 16.36 11.81
N TYR A 73 6.19 15.78 12.13
CA TYR A 73 5.27 16.46 13.02
C TYR A 73 5.82 16.44 14.45
N GLY A 74 5.63 17.52 15.21
CA GLY A 74 6.23 17.70 16.54
C GLY A 74 5.77 16.74 17.65
N SER A 75 4.93 15.73 17.36
CA SER A 75 4.45 14.76 18.35
C SER A 75 3.97 13.44 17.74
N ALA A 76 4.02 12.37 18.55
CA ALA A 76 3.57 11.02 18.19
C ALA A 76 2.16 10.97 17.59
N ARG A 77 1.24 11.68 18.23
CA ARG A 77 -0.15 11.82 17.81
C ARG A 77 -0.28 12.49 16.45
N ALA A 78 0.57 13.45 16.14
CA ALA A 78 0.47 14.23 14.91
C ALA A 78 0.95 13.46 13.67
N GLU A 79 2.03 12.66 13.72
CA GLU A 79 2.32 11.79 12.56
C GLU A 79 1.32 10.64 12.44
N LEU A 80 0.71 10.15 13.53
CA LEU A 80 -0.37 9.15 13.41
C LEU A 80 -1.57 9.74 12.66
N LEU A 81 -2.02 10.94 13.04
CA LEU A 81 -3.11 11.63 12.33
C LEU A 81 -2.74 11.96 10.88
N GLY A 82 -1.53 12.48 10.65
CA GLY A 82 -1.03 12.79 9.30
C GLY A 82 -0.89 11.54 8.43
N GLY A 83 -0.47 10.41 9.00
CA GLY A 83 -0.38 9.12 8.31
C GLY A 83 -1.75 8.56 7.92
N LEU A 84 -2.74 8.66 8.81
CA LEU A 84 -4.13 8.31 8.50
C LEU A 84 -4.70 9.19 7.39
N GLU A 85 -4.52 10.50 7.50
CA GLU A 85 -4.98 11.47 6.49
C GLU A 85 -4.33 11.21 5.13
N THR A 86 -3.00 11.00 5.10
CA THR A 86 -2.27 10.69 3.86
C THR A 86 -2.73 9.37 3.24
N SER A 87 -2.95 8.34 4.06
CA SER A 87 -3.46 7.05 3.59
C SER A 87 -4.87 7.16 3.00
N VAL A 88 -5.75 7.99 3.58
CA VAL A 88 -7.11 8.19 3.06
C VAL A 88 -7.11 9.08 1.82
N ASN A 89 -6.40 10.20 1.83
CA ASN A 89 -6.44 11.18 0.74
C ASN A 89 -5.64 10.73 -0.49
N PHE A 90 -4.43 10.19 -0.28
CA PHE A 90 -3.54 9.79 -1.37
C PHE A 90 -3.48 8.27 -1.53
N GLY A 91 -3.33 7.53 -0.43
CA GLY A 91 -3.20 6.08 -0.46
C GLY A 91 -4.42 5.39 -1.08
N LEU A 92 -5.63 5.81 -0.71
CA LEU A 92 -6.87 5.25 -1.24
C LEU A 92 -7.04 5.60 -2.73
N ALA A 93 -6.80 6.85 -3.11
CA ALA A 93 -6.89 7.27 -4.51
C ALA A 93 -5.92 6.47 -5.39
N LEU A 94 -4.67 6.30 -4.94
CA LEU A 94 -3.68 5.49 -5.63
C LEU A 94 -4.11 4.01 -5.71
N ALA A 95 -4.61 3.44 -4.62
CA ALA A 95 -5.10 2.07 -4.58
C ALA A 95 -6.29 1.85 -5.53
N VAL A 96 -7.20 2.82 -5.65
CA VAL A 96 -8.31 2.79 -6.61
C VAL A 96 -7.77 2.80 -8.03
N ILE A 97 -6.86 3.72 -8.37
CA ILE A 97 -6.30 3.84 -9.72
C ILE A 97 -5.55 2.56 -10.10
N VAL A 98 -4.53 2.20 -9.32
CA VAL A 98 -3.67 1.04 -9.62
C VAL A 98 -4.44 -0.27 -9.52
N GLY A 99 -5.28 -0.41 -8.49
CA GLY A 99 -6.12 -1.60 -8.28
C GLY A 99 -7.09 -1.82 -9.42
N THR A 100 -7.79 -0.77 -9.87
CA THR A 100 -8.73 -0.88 -10.98
C THR A 100 -8.02 -1.18 -12.30
N THR A 101 -6.98 -0.42 -12.64
CA THR A 101 -6.24 -0.63 -13.90
C THR A 101 -5.63 -2.03 -13.94
N GLY A 102 -4.94 -2.44 -12.88
CA GLY A 102 -4.33 -3.77 -12.82
C GLY A 102 -5.37 -4.90 -12.85
N TYR A 103 -6.46 -4.77 -12.09
CA TYR A 103 -7.53 -5.78 -12.08
C TYR A 103 -8.16 -5.94 -13.46
N VAL A 104 -8.47 -4.84 -14.16
CA VAL A 104 -9.03 -4.88 -15.52
C VAL A 104 -8.06 -5.56 -16.48
N VAL A 105 -6.76 -5.23 -16.44
CA VAL A 105 -5.74 -5.90 -17.26
C VAL A 105 -5.73 -7.40 -17.00
N GLY A 106 -5.68 -7.82 -15.73
CA GLY A 106 -5.70 -9.24 -15.38
C GLY A 106 -6.97 -9.96 -15.82
N PHE A 107 -8.12 -9.31 -15.67
CA PHE A 107 -9.41 -9.83 -16.11
C PHE A 107 -9.46 -10.02 -17.64
N VAL A 108 -8.99 -9.04 -18.41
CA VAL A 108 -8.91 -9.12 -19.88
C VAL A 108 -7.99 -10.27 -20.30
N ILE A 109 -6.84 -10.45 -19.65
CA ILE A 109 -5.93 -11.58 -19.90
C ILE A 109 -6.65 -12.92 -19.69
N ARG A 110 -7.35 -13.07 -18.55
CA ARG A 110 -8.15 -14.26 -18.27
C ARG A 110 -9.20 -14.51 -19.35
N TRP A 111 -9.92 -13.46 -19.74
CA TRP A 111 -10.98 -13.53 -20.74
C TRP A 111 -10.46 -13.92 -22.13
N MET A 112 -9.33 -13.35 -22.56
CA MET A 112 -8.70 -13.74 -23.83
C MET A 112 -8.22 -15.20 -23.78
N ALA A 113 -7.62 -15.62 -22.67
CA ALA A 113 -7.13 -16.98 -22.50
C ALA A 113 -8.25 -18.03 -22.44
N THR A 114 -9.46 -17.67 -22.00
CA THR A 114 -10.63 -18.56 -22.11
C THR A 114 -11.17 -18.58 -23.53
N ARG A 115 -11.25 -17.44 -24.22
CA ARG A 115 -11.71 -17.36 -25.62
C ARG A 115 -10.84 -18.16 -26.58
N ILE A 116 -9.51 -18.08 -26.46
CA ILE A 116 -8.57 -18.84 -27.30
C ILE A 116 -8.72 -20.34 -27.09
N ARG A 117 -8.96 -20.79 -25.85
CA ARG A 117 -9.17 -22.21 -25.55
C ARG A 117 -10.50 -22.77 -26.05
N SER A 118 -11.47 -21.90 -26.29
CA SER A 118 -12.80 -22.28 -26.77
C SER A 118 -12.96 -22.12 -28.29
N ALA A 119 -11.93 -21.65 -28.99
CA ALA A 119 -11.87 -21.55 -30.45
C ALA A 119 -11.10 -22.74 -31.03
#